data_AF-A0A818VGQ3-F1
#
_entry.id   AF-A0A818VGQ3-F1
#
_cell.length_a   1.000
_cell.length_b   1.000
_cell.length_c   1.000
_cell.angle_alpha   90.00
_cell.angle_beta   90.00
_cell.angle_gamma   90.00
#
_symmetry.space_group_name_H-M   'P 1'
#
loop_
_entity.id
_entity.type
_entity.pdbx_description
1 polymer ?
#
loop_
_entity_poly.entity_id
_entity_poly.type
_entity_poly.pdbx_seq_one_letter_code
_entity_poly.pdbx_strand_id
1 'polypeptide(L)'
;MFLFSSLVVNAYGLNGMGYEAVELYKRIPNNEQDEISHICVLNACSHSGLLDEAHIIFNQIHIKTEKIITTMIDCLSRLFLFDEAQSLIDNYGKINPPSLIMYMAMLSGTRNHRNSQLAEKIYDRMKSLFPDEKQSLLSGAFLLSNIYSSFGEYERAMDIRSKQKNELGLNIKVGVTWTMVNDELVEFKAHDVSHPRSEEIYAQLDRLTLLLLKHGHTEKLAIAFNLIQRPIPSIIQITKNLRICGDYHQVIKLIAKIQQCHIIVRDANRIHHFYPNGKCSCNIITIENEFLTLAALAQEWNQQYKKIDLSSMHLYSLINTFIDNPLKFTKNQLIEKLMHFLDWDTLLYRSDQPEELRQLQIKSWDPILLYINKEFHTNFQSTYDLHIKDLINKNDRYIIEKYFLNFDQSSLNIILFIVEQLKSILLTICLLKQYRSIENIATLSRLETEFQISHWSNVEYYHDYEMMDICSKISAAYLIFYCLNNNITRTILTNETN
;
A
#
# COMPACT_ATOMS: atom_id res chain seq x y z
N MET A 1 11.42 -14.25 6.87
CA MET A 1 10.14 -14.61 7.52
C MET A 1 9.74 -13.57 8.60
N PHE A 2 10.67 -13.00 9.37
CA PHE A 2 10.42 -12.05 10.48
C PHE A 2 9.75 -10.71 10.12
N LEU A 3 10.16 -10.04 9.03
CA LEU A 3 9.50 -8.80 8.57
C LEU A 3 8.05 -9.07 8.14
N PHE A 4 7.76 -10.26 7.60
CA PHE A 4 6.44 -10.60 7.08
C PHE A 4 5.36 -10.65 8.16
N SER A 5 5.67 -11.03 9.41
CA SER A 5 4.65 -11.15 10.46
C SER A 5 4.19 -9.77 10.96
N SER A 6 5.10 -8.83 11.23
CA SER A 6 4.76 -7.46 11.65
C SER A 6 4.07 -6.66 10.54
N LEU A 7 4.45 -6.89 9.27
CA LEU A 7 3.82 -6.28 8.09
C LEU A 7 2.35 -6.69 7.94
N VAL A 8 2.06 -7.98 8.15
CA VAL A 8 0.70 -8.50 8.00
C VAL A 8 -0.17 -8.05 9.16
N VAL A 9 0.35 -8.01 10.40
CA VAL A 9 -0.35 -7.42 11.55
C VAL A 9 -0.72 -5.96 11.29
N ASN A 10 0.20 -5.16 10.74
CA ASN A 10 -0.07 -3.77 10.37
C ASN A 10 -1.15 -3.65 9.29
N ALA A 11 -1.13 -4.53 8.29
CA ALA A 11 -2.11 -4.54 7.22
C ALA A 11 -3.53 -4.85 7.74
N TYR A 12 -3.68 -5.82 8.65
CA TYR A 12 -4.96 -6.07 9.31
C TYR A 12 -5.42 -4.84 10.12
N GLY A 13 -4.51 -4.20 10.87
CA GLY A 13 -4.81 -2.99 11.61
C GLY A 13 -5.29 -1.80 10.75
N LEU A 14 -4.64 -1.54 9.62
CA LEU A 14 -5.02 -0.46 8.69
C LEU A 14 -6.38 -0.67 8.04
N ASN A 15 -6.84 -1.92 7.91
CA ASN A 15 -8.13 -2.27 7.34
C ASN A 15 -9.24 -2.42 8.39
N GLY A 16 -8.96 -2.11 9.66
CA GLY A 16 -9.95 -2.19 10.75
C GLY A 16 -10.24 -3.61 11.24
N MET A 17 -9.38 -4.57 10.90
CA MET A 17 -9.47 -5.98 11.31
C MET A 17 -8.59 -6.23 12.53
N GLY A 18 -8.93 -5.58 13.65
CA GLY A 18 -8.11 -5.62 14.86
C GLY A 18 -8.02 -6.99 15.52
N TYR A 19 -9.09 -7.79 15.49
CA TYR A 19 -9.10 -9.10 16.13
C TYR A 19 -8.14 -10.06 15.42
N GLU A 20 -8.16 -10.05 14.09
CA GLU A 20 -7.30 -10.83 13.22
C GLU A 20 -5.83 -10.41 13.36
N ALA A 21 -5.57 -9.10 13.50
CA ALA A 21 -4.24 -8.58 13.79
C ALA A 21 -3.70 -9.12 15.12
N VAL A 22 -4.53 -9.15 16.17
CA VAL A 22 -4.17 -9.67 17.50
C VAL A 22 -3.94 -11.18 17.46
N GLU A 23 -4.80 -11.93 16.79
CA GLU A 23 -4.67 -13.38 16.68
C GLU A 23 -3.38 -13.76 15.96
N LEU A 24 -3.08 -13.09 14.84
CA LEU A 24 -1.85 -13.31 14.10
C LEU A 24 -0.62 -12.96 14.93
N TYR A 25 -0.66 -11.84 15.65
CA TYR A 25 0.42 -11.43 16.54
C TYR A 25 0.68 -12.47 17.64
N LYS A 26 -0.37 -13.03 18.26
CA LYS A 26 -0.26 -14.08 19.28
C LYS A 26 0.34 -15.39 18.74
N ARG A 27 0.27 -15.64 17.43
CA ARG A 27 0.91 -16.80 16.78
C ARG A 27 2.41 -16.60 16.51
N ILE A 28 2.91 -15.36 16.58
CA ILE A 28 4.35 -15.08 16.45
C ILE A 28 5.04 -15.59 17.74
N PRO A 29 6.04 -16.48 17.64
CA PRO A 29 6.79 -16.93 18.81
C PRO A 29 7.35 -15.74 19.61
N ASN A 30 7.28 -15.78 20.94
CA ASN A 30 7.67 -14.65 21.79
C ASN A 30 9.12 -14.18 21.59
N ASN A 31 10.02 -15.09 21.24
CA ASN A 31 11.42 -14.79 20.91
C ASN A 31 11.61 -14.11 19.54
N GLU A 32 10.57 -14.06 18.72
CA GLU A 32 10.57 -13.48 17.38
C GLU A 32 9.75 -12.18 17.28
N GLN A 33 9.11 -11.75 18.38
CA GLN A 33 8.40 -10.48 18.46
C GLN A 33 9.40 -9.33 18.64
N ASP A 34 9.36 -8.35 17.73
CA ASP A 34 10.21 -7.15 17.74
C ASP A 34 9.42 -5.86 18.07
N GLU A 35 10.13 -4.75 18.29
CA GLU A 35 9.52 -3.43 18.58
C GLU A 35 8.45 -3.05 17.55
N ILE A 36 8.67 -3.36 16.27
CA ILE A 36 7.76 -3.02 15.17
C ILE A 36 6.47 -3.82 15.29
N SER A 37 6.56 -5.14 15.51
CA SER A 37 5.39 -6.01 15.69
C SER A 37 4.50 -5.56 16.86
N HIS A 38 5.10 -5.14 17.98
CA HIS A 38 4.40 -4.58 19.12
C HIS A 38 3.64 -3.30 18.77
N ILE A 39 4.29 -2.37 18.08
CA ILE A 39 3.67 -1.10 17.66
C ILE A 39 2.51 -1.38 16.70
N CYS A 40 2.68 -2.28 15.73
CA CYS A 40 1.65 -2.61 14.75
C CYS A 40 0.40 -3.20 15.38
N VAL A 41 0.54 -4.17 16.31
CA VAL A 41 -0.63 -4.76 16.98
C VAL A 41 -1.33 -3.76 17.92
N LEU A 42 -0.57 -2.93 18.65
CA LEU A 42 -1.17 -1.89 19.51
C LEU A 42 -1.93 -0.84 18.70
N ASN A 43 -1.41 -0.44 17.54
CA ASN A 43 -2.14 0.42 16.61
C ASN A 43 -3.41 -0.26 16.07
N ALA A 44 -3.35 -1.55 15.73
CA ALA A 44 -4.52 -2.29 15.29
C ALA A 44 -5.63 -2.33 16.38
N CYS A 45 -5.24 -2.55 17.64
CA CYS A 45 -6.14 -2.47 18.78
C CYS A 45 -6.74 -1.08 18.95
N SER A 46 -5.90 -0.02 18.86
CA SER A 46 -6.33 1.39 18.95
C SER A 46 -7.38 1.75 17.89
N HIS A 47 -7.16 1.34 16.64
CA HIS A 47 -8.08 1.60 15.53
C HIS A 47 -9.38 0.79 15.61
N SER A 48 -9.35 -0.36 16.28
CA SER A 48 -10.49 -1.29 16.37
C SER A 48 -11.19 -1.29 17.72
N GLY A 49 -10.74 -0.46 18.67
CA GLY A 49 -11.31 -0.35 20.02
C GLY A 49 -11.04 -1.54 20.94
N LEU A 50 -9.99 -2.34 20.69
CA LEU A 50 -9.66 -3.55 21.44
C LEU A 50 -8.76 -3.25 22.65
N LEU A 51 -9.30 -2.52 23.62
CA LEU A 51 -8.54 -2.03 24.77
C LEU A 51 -7.98 -3.16 25.64
N ASP A 52 -8.81 -4.16 25.96
CA ASP A 52 -8.42 -5.26 26.83
C ASP A 52 -7.23 -6.03 26.25
N GLU A 53 -7.28 -6.31 24.95
CA GLU A 53 -6.19 -6.96 24.23
C GLU A 53 -4.94 -6.08 24.16
N ALA A 54 -5.10 -4.76 23.96
CA ALA A 54 -3.98 -3.83 24.01
C ALA A 54 -3.27 -3.86 25.38
N HIS A 55 -4.00 -3.88 26.49
CA HIS A 55 -3.41 -3.98 27.83
C HIS A 55 -2.70 -5.31 28.06
N ILE A 56 -3.31 -6.43 27.64
CA ILE A 56 -2.69 -7.77 27.76
C ILE A 56 -1.35 -7.78 27.04
N ILE A 57 -1.33 -7.37 25.77
CA ILE A 57 -0.12 -7.33 24.96
C ILE A 57 0.90 -6.36 25.55
N PHE A 58 0.50 -5.15 25.90
CA PHE A 58 1.39 -4.13 26.47
C PHE A 58 2.06 -4.62 27.77
N ASN A 59 1.35 -5.36 28.62
CA ASN A 59 1.89 -5.92 29.85
C ASN A 59 2.88 -7.06 29.60
N GLN A 60 2.71 -7.83 28.53
CA GLN A 60 3.63 -8.91 28.13
C GLN A 60 4.97 -8.38 27.59
N ILE A 61 5.01 -7.15 27.04
CA ILE A 61 6.24 -6.54 26.52
C ILE A 61 7.21 -6.26 27.68
N HIS A 62 8.36 -6.94 27.68
CA HIS A 62 9.40 -6.77 28.70
C HIS A 62 10.09 -5.40 28.63
N ILE A 63 10.49 -4.96 27.43
CA ILE A 63 11.19 -3.69 27.21
C ILE A 63 10.24 -2.70 26.55
N LYS A 64 9.75 -1.73 27.33
CA LYS A 64 8.83 -0.69 26.85
C LYS A 64 9.63 0.55 26.43
N THR A 65 9.92 0.65 25.14
CA THR A 65 10.58 1.83 24.57
C THR A 65 9.64 3.04 24.54
N GLU A 66 10.20 4.22 24.32
CA GLU A 66 9.43 5.47 24.15
C GLU A 66 8.32 5.33 23.10
N LYS A 67 8.60 4.66 21.98
CA LYS A 67 7.64 4.45 20.88
C LYS A 67 6.47 3.55 21.28
N ILE A 68 6.75 2.46 21.98
CA ILE A 68 5.71 1.53 22.46
C ILE A 68 4.80 2.23 23.47
N ILE A 69 5.39 3.01 24.38
CA ILE A 69 4.65 3.81 25.36
C ILE A 69 3.80 4.87 24.66
N THR A 70 4.37 5.60 23.71
CA THR A 70 3.63 6.60 22.91
C THR A 70 2.45 5.99 22.15
N THR A 71 2.63 4.78 21.61
CA THR A 71 1.57 4.05 20.91
C THR A 71 0.43 3.67 21.85
N MET A 72 0.75 3.24 23.07
CA MET A 72 -0.25 2.97 24.11
C MET A 72 -0.97 4.25 24.56
N ILE A 73 -0.27 5.38 24.64
CA ILE A 73 -0.89 6.70 24.93
C ILE A 73 -1.92 7.06 23.86
N ASP A 74 -1.61 6.89 22.57
CA ASP A 74 -2.58 7.14 21.49
C ASP A 74 -3.81 6.24 21.63
N CYS A 75 -3.61 4.95 21.93
CA CYS A 75 -4.69 3.99 22.17
C CYS A 75 -5.63 4.45 23.30
N LEU A 76 -5.07 4.73 24.49
CA LEU A 76 -5.82 5.18 25.66
C LEU A 76 -6.56 6.50 25.40
N SER A 77 -5.89 7.45 24.73
CA SER A 77 -6.42 8.78 24.48
C SER A 77 -7.59 8.75 23.49
N ARG A 78 -7.59 7.84 22.51
CA ARG A 78 -8.71 7.65 21.58
C ARG A 78 -9.93 7.02 22.23
N LEU A 79 -9.72 6.26 23.29
CA LEU A 79 -10.75 5.59 24.10
C LEU A 79 -11.14 6.39 25.35
N PHE A 80 -10.74 7.66 25.42
CA PHE A 80 -11.11 8.60 26.47
C PHE A 80 -10.49 8.33 27.85
N LEU A 81 -9.47 7.49 27.93
CA LEU A 81 -8.76 7.16 29.17
C LEU A 81 -7.55 8.08 29.38
N PHE A 82 -7.81 9.39 29.43
CA PHE A 82 -6.77 10.42 29.54
C PHE A 82 -6.01 10.38 30.86
N ASP A 83 -6.67 9.99 31.96
CA ASP A 83 -6.02 9.85 33.27
C ASP A 83 -5.01 8.71 33.28
N GLU A 84 -5.33 7.59 32.61
CA GLU A 84 -4.40 6.47 32.43
C GLU A 84 -3.25 6.84 31.50
N ALA A 85 -3.54 7.54 30.40
CA ALA A 85 -2.52 8.06 29.49
C ALA A 85 -1.55 9.00 30.23
N GLN A 86 -2.07 9.88 31.09
CA GLN A 86 -1.25 10.77 31.90
C GLN A 86 -0.42 10.02 32.94
N SER A 87 -0.99 9.03 33.61
CA SER A 87 -0.27 8.15 34.53
C SER A 87 0.89 7.41 33.84
N LEU A 88 0.70 7.00 32.57
CA LEU A 88 1.75 6.36 31.78
C LEU A 88 2.92 7.33 31.48
N ILE A 89 2.61 8.59 31.14
CA ILE A 89 3.60 9.65 30.94
C ILE A 89 4.35 9.93 32.26
N ASP A 90 3.64 10.03 33.38
CA ASP A 90 4.24 10.34 34.68
C ASP A 90 5.14 9.18 35.17
N ASN A 91 4.74 7.93 34.93
CA ASN A 91 5.55 6.76 35.26
C ASN A 91 6.80 6.65 34.37
N TYR A 92 6.70 6.96 33.08
CA TYR A 92 7.87 7.08 32.21
C TYR A 92 8.80 8.19 32.70
N GLY A 93 8.22 9.33 33.10
CA GLY A 93 8.89 10.51 33.66
C GLY A 93 9.78 10.26 34.87
N LYS A 94 9.50 9.21 35.65
CA LYS A 94 10.32 8.81 36.80
C LYS A 94 11.68 8.24 36.39
N ILE A 95 11.80 7.74 35.16
CA ILE A 95 12.99 7.04 34.66
C ILE A 95 13.66 7.87 33.55
N ASN A 96 12.87 8.42 32.63
CA ASN A 96 13.32 9.18 31.47
C ASN A 96 12.51 10.47 31.31
N PRO A 97 13.08 11.57 30.79
CA PRO A 97 12.33 12.79 30.54
C PRO A 97 11.23 12.52 29.49
N PRO A 98 9.95 12.88 29.75
CA PRO A 98 8.89 12.73 28.76
C PRO A 98 9.17 13.57 27.52
N SER A 99 8.89 13.03 26.34
CA SER A 99 9.04 13.75 25.08
C SER A 99 7.76 14.47 24.66
N LEU A 100 7.91 15.48 23.82
CA LEU A 100 6.77 16.21 23.25
C LEU A 100 5.82 15.28 22.45
N ILE A 101 6.34 14.23 21.82
CA ILE A 101 5.59 13.29 20.99
C ILE A 101 4.53 12.54 21.82
N MET A 102 4.82 12.22 23.08
CA MET A 102 3.84 11.62 24.00
C MET A 102 2.62 12.52 24.22
N TYR A 103 2.84 13.81 24.43
CA TYR A 103 1.76 14.78 24.60
C TYR A 103 1.03 15.06 23.27
N MET A 104 1.73 15.00 22.13
CA MET A 104 1.08 15.08 20.81
C MET A 104 0.13 13.90 20.55
N ALA A 105 0.53 12.68 20.93
CA ALA A 105 -0.33 11.50 20.85
C ALA A 105 -1.59 11.68 21.71
N MET A 106 -1.41 12.17 22.94
CA MET A 106 -2.52 12.47 23.85
C MET A 106 -3.46 13.56 23.29
N LEU A 107 -2.90 14.63 22.73
CA LEU A 107 -3.64 15.71 22.08
C LEU A 107 -4.46 15.19 20.88
N SER A 108 -3.89 14.30 20.07
CA SER A 108 -4.56 13.71 18.90
C SER A 108 -5.85 12.97 19.30
N GLY A 109 -5.80 12.18 20.38
CA GLY A 109 -6.96 11.44 20.89
C GLY A 109 -8.14 12.32 21.30
N THR A 110 -7.91 13.58 21.70
CA THR A 110 -8.99 14.51 22.09
C THR A 110 -9.97 14.81 20.96
N ARG A 111 -9.58 14.62 19.69
CA ARG A 111 -10.46 14.81 18.52
C ARG A 111 -11.75 13.99 18.61
N ASN A 112 -11.72 12.83 19.25
CA ASN A 112 -12.90 11.98 19.37
C ASN A 112 -13.88 12.47 20.46
N HIS A 113 -13.45 13.36 21.36
CA HIS A 113 -14.11 13.66 22.62
C HIS A 113 -15.00 14.92 22.59
N ARG A 114 -14.91 15.74 21.53
CA ARG A 114 -15.56 17.07 21.46
C ARG A 114 -15.31 17.97 22.68
N ASN A 115 -14.16 17.80 23.34
CA ASN A 115 -13.78 18.58 24.52
C ASN A 115 -12.58 19.47 24.19
N SER A 116 -12.88 20.69 23.74
CA SER A 116 -11.89 21.72 23.40
C SER A 116 -11.04 22.14 24.59
N GLN A 117 -11.62 22.18 25.79
CA GLN A 117 -10.90 22.59 27.01
C GLN A 117 -9.77 21.62 27.38
N LEU A 118 -10.01 20.31 27.22
CA LEU A 118 -8.98 19.31 27.48
C LEU A 118 -7.83 19.41 26.46
N ALA A 119 -8.16 19.58 25.17
CA ALA A 119 -7.18 19.77 24.12
C ALA A 119 -6.31 21.01 24.36
N GLU A 120 -6.92 22.11 24.80
CA GLU A 120 -6.23 23.36 25.16
C GLU A 120 -5.29 23.15 26.35
N LYS A 121 -5.77 22.51 27.43
CA LYS A 121 -4.94 22.19 28.61
C LYS A 121 -3.71 21.34 28.24
N ILE A 122 -3.86 20.35 27.38
CA ILE A 122 -2.74 19.51 26.92
C ILE A 122 -1.74 20.36 26.13
N TYR A 123 -2.24 21.20 25.21
CA TYR A 123 -1.38 22.05 24.39
C TYR A 123 -0.66 23.14 25.22
N ASP A 124 -1.32 23.74 26.21
CA ASP A 124 -0.69 24.67 27.14
C ASP A 124 0.41 24.01 27.97
N ARG A 125 0.16 22.76 28.42
CA ARG A 125 1.18 21.95 29.10
C ARG A 125 2.36 21.66 28.18
N MET A 126 2.13 21.34 26.90
CA MET A 126 3.21 21.18 25.91
C MET A 126 4.07 22.44 25.80
N LYS A 127 3.45 23.62 25.70
CA LYS A 127 4.19 24.90 25.64
C LYS A 127 5.02 25.14 26.90
N SER A 128 4.49 24.82 28.08
CA SER A 128 5.21 25.01 29.34
C SER A 128 6.39 24.06 29.53
N LEU A 129 6.27 22.82 29.04
CA LEU A 129 7.27 21.78 29.25
C LEU A 129 8.38 21.80 28.18
N PHE A 130 8.06 22.23 26.96
CA PHE A 130 8.98 22.20 25.82
C PHE A 130 9.14 23.58 25.15
N PRO A 131 9.49 24.64 25.90
CA PRO A 131 9.55 26.01 25.37
C PRO A 131 10.56 26.18 24.21
N ASP A 132 11.59 25.33 24.17
CA ASP A 132 12.67 25.38 23.19
C ASP A 132 12.32 24.66 21.87
N GLU A 133 11.30 23.79 21.85
CA GLU A 133 10.90 23.00 20.68
C GLU A 133 9.89 23.72 19.77
N LYS A 134 10.17 24.98 19.41
CA LYS A 134 9.24 25.85 18.66
C LYS A 134 8.68 25.21 17.39
N GLN A 135 9.50 24.47 16.64
CA GLN A 135 9.07 23.85 15.38
C GLN A 135 8.15 22.64 15.57
N SER A 136 8.36 21.85 16.63
CA SER A 136 7.48 20.71 16.94
C SER A 136 6.17 21.19 17.60
N LEU A 137 6.23 22.27 18.40
CA LEU A 137 5.05 22.94 18.95
C LEU A 137 4.10 23.50 17.87
N LEU A 138 4.62 23.87 16.69
CA LEU A 138 3.78 24.21 15.53
C LEU A 138 2.87 23.07 15.11
N SER A 139 3.41 21.85 15.03
CA SER A 139 2.63 20.66 14.68
C SER A 139 1.51 20.41 15.68
N GLY A 140 1.79 20.60 16.98
CA GLY A 140 0.77 20.58 18.03
C GLY A 140 -0.28 21.69 17.86
N ALA A 141 0.13 22.89 17.48
CA ALA A 141 -0.76 24.01 17.25
C ALA A 141 -1.67 23.81 16.03
N PHE A 142 -1.14 23.24 14.93
CA PHE A 142 -1.95 22.81 13.78
C PHE A 142 -2.96 21.73 14.16
N LEU A 143 -2.53 20.76 14.97
CA LEU A 143 -3.41 19.71 15.47
C LEU A 143 -4.54 20.31 16.32
N LEU A 144 -4.24 21.24 17.23
CA LEU A 144 -5.24 21.95 18.04
C LEU A 144 -6.21 22.76 17.18
N SER A 145 -5.72 23.49 16.17
CA SER A 145 -6.59 24.22 15.24
C SER A 145 -7.51 23.29 14.45
N ASN A 146 -7.03 22.10 14.06
CA ASN A 146 -7.85 21.08 13.41
C ASN A 146 -8.89 20.48 14.37
N ILE A 147 -8.53 20.31 15.66
CA ILE A 147 -9.45 19.88 16.71
C ILE A 147 -10.57 20.91 16.90
N TYR A 148 -10.25 22.20 17.09
CA TYR A 148 -11.23 23.28 17.15
C TYR A 148 -12.11 23.33 15.90
N SER A 149 -11.51 23.18 14.71
CA SER A 149 -12.25 23.11 13.45
C SER A 149 -13.25 21.94 13.47
N SER A 150 -12.84 20.75 13.93
CA SER A 150 -13.70 19.55 14.01
C SER A 150 -14.85 19.67 15.00
N PHE A 151 -14.76 20.58 15.98
CA PHE A 151 -15.81 20.87 16.96
C PHE A 151 -16.71 22.05 16.56
N GLY A 152 -16.41 22.70 15.43
CA GLY A 152 -17.14 23.89 14.98
C GLY A 152 -16.68 25.21 15.59
N GLU A 153 -15.57 25.22 16.34
CA GLU A 153 -15.00 26.40 17.00
C GLU A 153 -14.07 27.18 16.03
N TYR A 154 -14.63 27.68 14.92
CA TYR A 154 -13.83 28.23 13.82
C TYR A 154 -13.05 29.50 14.17
N GLU A 155 -13.62 30.39 14.98
CA GLU A 155 -12.94 31.62 15.39
C GLU A 155 -11.64 31.31 16.14
N ARG A 156 -11.69 30.36 17.09
CA ARG A 156 -10.52 29.89 17.82
C ARG A 156 -9.52 29.17 16.92
N ALA A 157 -10.00 28.37 15.97
CA ALA A 157 -9.13 27.73 14.98
C ALA A 157 -8.39 28.73 14.09
N MET A 158 -9.07 29.82 13.69
CA MET A 158 -8.48 30.91 12.92
C MET A 158 -7.50 31.74 13.74
N ASP A 159 -7.80 32.03 15.01
CA ASP A 159 -6.91 32.75 15.92
C ASP A 159 -5.59 32.00 16.12
N ILE A 160 -5.62 30.67 16.28
CA ILE A 160 -4.39 29.86 16.30
C ILE A 160 -3.62 29.97 14.97
N ARG A 161 -4.29 29.86 13.83
CA ARG A 161 -3.64 29.92 12.50
C ARG A 161 -3.09 31.31 12.18
N SER A 162 -3.74 32.38 12.63
CA SER A 162 -3.28 33.76 12.42
C SER A 162 -2.06 34.08 13.28
N LYS A 163 -2.07 33.66 14.56
CA LYS A 163 -0.91 33.75 15.46
C LYS A 163 0.31 33.02 14.89
N GLN A 164 0.12 31.78 14.40
CA GLN A 164 1.20 31.01 13.73
C GLN A 164 1.79 31.72 12.51
N LYS A 165 0.94 32.33 11.67
CA LYS A 165 1.39 33.06 10.48
C LYS A 165 2.22 34.29 10.85
N ASN A 166 1.82 35.00 11.90
CA ASN A 166 2.46 36.23 12.35
C ASN A 166 3.75 35.98 13.15
N GLU A 167 3.78 34.96 14.01
CA GLU A 167 4.93 34.69 14.89
C GLU A 167 6.15 34.10 14.17
N LEU A 168 5.95 33.41 13.03
CA LEU A 168 7.00 32.60 12.39
C LEU A 168 7.20 32.86 10.89
N GLY A 169 6.44 33.78 10.28
CA GLY A 169 6.61 34.17 8.87
C GLY A 169 6.41 33.03 7.86
N LEU A 170 5.71 31.96 8.25
CA LEU A 170 5.55 30.77 7.43
C LEU A 170 4.54 31.00 6.30
N ASN A 171 4.99 30.83 5.05
CA ASN A 171 4.12 30.69 3.89
C ASN A 171 3.40 29.33 3.95
N ILE A 172 2.25 29.29 4.63
CA ILE A 172 1.38 28.12 4.67
C ILE A 172 0.97 27.79 3.23
N LYS A 173 1.30 26.59 2.77
CA LYS A 173 0.89 26.09 1.45
C LYS A 173 -0.63 25.92 1.46
N VAL A 174 -1.36 26.88 0.90
CA VAL A 174 -2.83 26.87 0.88
C VAL A 174 -3.31 25.72 -0.01
N GLY A 175 -4.26 24.94 0.49
CA GLY A 175 -4.95 23.93 -0.32
C GLY A 175 -5.77 24.63 -1.39
N VAL A 176 -5.56 24.26 -2.65
CA VAL A 176 -6.25 24.83 -3.81
C VAL A 176 -6.86 23.68 -4.60
N THR A 177 -8.12 23.84 -4.97
CA THR A 177 -8.83 22.90 -5.85
C THR A 177 -9.26 23.62 -7.10
N TRP A 178 -9.08 23.00 -8.25
CA TRP A 178 -9.57 23.51 -9.52
C TRP A 178 -10.51 22.51 -10.19
N THR A 179 -11.42 23.04 -10.99
CA THR A 179 -12.39 22.26 -11.78
C THR A 179 -12.58 22.88 -13.16
N MET A 180 -12.92 22.03 -14.13
CA MET A 180 -13.19 22.44 -15.51
C MET A 180 -14.70 22.41 -15.75
N VAL A 181 -15.27 23.55 -16.13
CA VAL A 181 -16.68 23.69 -16.50
C VAL A 181 -16.78 24.51 -17.78
N ASN A 182 -17.45 24.00 -18.81
CA ASN A 182 -17.60 24.65 -20.13
C ASN A 182 -16.26 25.13 -20.72
N ASP A 183 -15.22 24.30 -20.63
CA ASP A 183 -13.84 24.58 -21.08
C ASP A 183 -13.12 25.73 -20.35
N GLU A 184 -13.67 26.22 -19.23
CA GLU A 184 -13.02 27.20 -18.36
C GLU A 184 -12.50 26.55 -17.06
N LEU A 185 -11.27 26.93 -16.66
CA LEU A 185 -10.64 26.52 -15.41
C LEU A 185 -11.06 27.46 -14.28
N VAL A 186 -11.73 26.93 -13.27
CA VAL A 186 -12.15 27.69 -12.08
C VAL A 186 -11.37 27.21 -10.86
N GLU A 187 -10.71 28.13 -10.18
CA GLU A 187 -9.93 27.90 -8.96
C GLU A 187 -10.74 28.24 -7.70
N PHE A 188 -10.66 27.40 -6.67
CA PHE A 188 -11.25 27.64 -5.35
C PHE A 188 -10.22 27.51 -4.23
N LYS A 189 -10.22 28.48 -3.31
CA LYS A 189 -9.47 28.46 -2.04
C LYS A 189 -10.39 28.17 -0.85
N ALA A 190 -9.82 27.76 0.28
CA ALA A 190 -10.62 27.46 1.47
C ALA A 190 -11.26 28.76 1.98
N HIS A 191 -12.59 28.77 2.15
CA HIS A 191 -13.40 29.94 2.52
C HIS A 191 -13.41 31.07 1.45
N ASP A 192 -13.22 30.71 0.18
CA ASP A 192 -13.20 31.67 -0.91
C ASP A 192 -14.59 32.23 -1.25
N VAL A 193 -14.72 33.55 -1.21
CA VAL A 193 -15.93 34.30 -1.58
C VAL A 193 -15.73 35.18 -2.81
N SER A 194 -14.57 35.09 -3.48
CA SER A 194 -14.20 35.95 -4.61
C SER A 194 -14.99 35.67 -5.89
N HIS A 195 -15.62 34.51 -6.00
CA HIS A 195 -16.37 34.11 -7.18
C HIS A 195 -17.68 34.94 -7.32
N PRO A 196 -18.03 35.46 -8.53
CA PRO A 196 -19.25 36.27 -8.73
C PRO A 196 -20.57 35.59 -8.35
N ARG A 197 -20.59 34.25 -8.39
CA ARG A 197 -21.73 33.40 -7.98
C ARG A 197 -21.55 32.75 -6.61
N SER A 198 -20.72 33.32 -5.74
CA SER A 198 -20.40 32.74 -4.43
C SER A 198 -21.67 32.47 -3.61
N GLU A 199 -22.66 33.37 -3.59
CA GLU A 199 -23.94 33.17 -2.90
C GLU A 199 -24.68 31.90 -3.36
N GLU A 200 -24.76 31.65 -4.67
CA GLU A 200 -25.42 30.46 -5.21
C GLU A 200 -24.66 29.17 -4.87
N ILE A 201 -23.31 29.21 -4.94
CA ILE A 201 -22.45 28.08 -4.59
C ILE A 201 -22.60 27.75 -3.10
N TYR A 202 -22.60 28.76 -2.24
CA TYR A 202 -22.80 28.58 -0.80
C TYR A 202 -24.23 28.14 -0.47
N ALA A 203 -25.25 28.61 -1.19
CA ALA A 203 -26.63 28.13 -1.01
C ALA A 203 -26.79 26.65 -1.41
N GLN A 204 -26.10 26.21 -2.46
CA GLN A 204 -26.10 24.80 -2.86
C GLN A 204 -25.25 23.93 -1.95
N LEU A 205 -24.16 24.48 -1.42
CA LEU A 205 -23.46 23.87 -0.30
C LEU A 205 -24.39 23.73 0.89
N ASP A 206 -25.14 24.77 1.29
CA ASP A 206 -26.08 24.71 2.40
C ASP A 206 -27.19 23.67 2.17
N ARG A 207 -27.69 23.54 0.93
CA ARG A 207 -28.61 22.48 0.52
C ARG A 207 -28.00 21.08 0.66
N LEU A 208 -26.73 20.89 0.31
CA LEU A 208 -25.98 19.63 0.55
C LEU A 208 -25.65 19.44 2.04
N THR A 209 -25.48 20.53 2.77
CA THR A 209 -25.02 20.60 4.17
C THR A 209 -26.13 20.31 5.17
N LEU A 210 -27.40 20.55 4.80
CA LEU A 210 -28.59 20.08 5.53
C LEU A 210 -28.62 18.55 5.72
N LEU A 211 -27.81 17.79 4.97
CA LEU A 211 -27.69 16.35 5.12
C LEU A 211 -26.48 15.91 5.97
N LEU A 212 -25.29 16.56 5.96
CA LEU A 212 -24.06 15.98 6.57
C LEU A 212 -22.89 16.94 7.02
N LEU A 213 -23.17 18.10 7.65
CA LEU A 213 -22.21 19.01 8.37
C LEU A 213 -21.29 20.00 7.58
N LYS A 214 -21.25 21.23 8.14
CA LYS A 214 -20.62 22.50 7.69
C LYS A 214 -19.08 22.49 7.81
N HIS A 215 -18.32 22.52 6.72
CA HIS A 215 -16.90 22.95 6.73
C HIS A 215 -16.44 23.43 5.34
N GLY A 216 -15.66 24.53 5.31
CA GLY A 216 -15.16 25.25 4.12
C GLY A 216 -13.97 24.61 3.41
N HIS A 217 -14.19 23.45 2.81
CA HIS A 217 -13.19 22.76 1.99
C HIS A 217 -13.37 23.03 0.50
N THR A 218 -12.24 23.23 -0.19
CA THR A 218 -12.16 23.61 -1.60
C THR A 218 -12.82 22.61 -2.55
N GLU A 219 -12.80 21.32 -2.20
CA GLU A 219 -13.44 20.25 -2.99
C GLU A 219 -14.96 20.38 -2.98
N LYS A 220 -15.55 20.76 -1.84
CA LYS A 220 -17.00 20.89 -1.71
C LYS A 220 -17.51 22.04 -2.57
N LEU A 221 -16.81 23.17 -2.56
CA LEU A 221 -17.10 24.33 -3.41
C LEU A 221 -17.08 23.94 -4.89
N ALA A 222 -16.05 23.20 -5.31
CA ALA A 222 -15.94 22.70 -6.68
C ALA A 222 -17.08 21.74 -7.06
N ILE A 223 -17.47 20.81 -6.17
CA ILE A 223 -18.61 19.89 -6.40
C ILE A 223 -19.92 20.68 -6.50
N ALA A 224 -20.20 21.58 -5.55
CA ALA A 224 -21.42 22.37 -5.52
C ALA A 224 -21.56 23.26 -6.77
N PHE A 225 -20.46 23.90 -7.20
CA PHE A 225 -20.43 24.65 -8.44
C PHE A 225 -20.75 23.79 -9.67
N ASN A 226 -20.18 22.58 -9.76
CA ASN A 226 -20.47 21.67 -10.86
C ASN A 226 -21.93 21.20 -10.88
N LEU A 227 -22.54 20.99 -9.71
CA LEU A 227 -23.94 20.58 -9.58
C LEU A 227 -24.92 21.70 -9.98
N ILE A 228 -24.51 22.96 -9.86
CA ILE A 228 -25.30 24.11 -10.37
C ILE A 228 -25.24 24.19 -11.89
N GLN A 229 -24.06 23.95 -12.44
CA GLN A 229 -23.77 24.23 -13.85
C GLN A 229 -24.18 23.09 -14.80
N ARG A 230 -24.39 21.88 -14.28
CA ARG A 230 -24.65 20.69 -15.10
C ARG A 230 -25.98 20.00 -14.74
N PRO A 231 -26.73 19.51 -15.75
CA PRO A 231 -27.89 18.66 -15.52
C PRO A 231 -27.44 17.26 -15.05
N ILE A 232 -28.16 16.70 -14.06
CA ILE A 232 -27.93 15.33 -13.53
C ILE A 232 -28.67 14.32 -14.44
N PRO A 233 -28.08 13.14 -14.78
CA PRO A 233 -26.78 12.61 -14.34
C PRO A 233 -25.60 13.09 -15.20
N SER A 234 -24.56 13.62 -14.56
CA SER A 234 -23.34 14.11 -15.21
C SER A 234 -22.06 13.64 -14.51
N ILE A 235 -20.93 13.68 -15.23
CA ILE A 235 -19.59 13.43 -14.67
C ILE A 235 -19.01 14.74 -14.13
N ILE A 236 -18.52 14.73 -12.89
CA ILE A 236 -17.86 15.86 -12.24
C ILE A 236 -16.38 15.54 -12.10
N GLN A 237 -15.50 16.42 -12.58
CA GLN A 237 -14.04 16.22 -12.49
C GLN A 237 -13.39 17.33 -11.68
N ILE A 238 -12.58 16.93 -10.70
CA ILE A 238 -11.96 17.82 -9.72
C ILE A 238 -10.51 17.41 -9.51
N THR A 239 -9.61 18.38 -9.39
CA THR A 239 -8.21 18.12 -9.06
C THR A 239 -7.77 18.97 -7.86
N LYS A 240 -7.04 18.35 -6.93
CA LYS A 240 -6.58 18.92 -5.67
C LYS A 240 -5.08 18.71 -5.48
N ASN A 241 -4.40 19.74 -4.95
CA ASN A 241 -2.95 19.72 -4.68
C ASN A 241 -2.55 19.03 -3.36
N LEU A 242 -3.51 18.55 -2.55
CA LEU A 242 -3.32 17.88 -1.25
C LEU A 242 -4.15 16.59 -1.19
N ARG A 243 -3.73 15.60 -0.42
CA ARG A 243 -4.46 14.32 -0.22
C ARG A 243 -5.85 14.56 0.40
N ILE A 244 -6.85 13.82 -0.06
CA ILE A 244 -8.19 13.82 0.53
C ILE A 244 -8.18 12.97 1.81
N CYS A 245 -8.70 13.50 2.93
CA CYS A 245 -8.78 12.75 4.18
C CYS A 245 -9.95 11.74 4.17
N GLY A 246 -9.91 10.77 5.09
CA GLY A 246 -10.92 9.70 5.20
C GLY A 246 -12.35 10.23 5.37
N ASP A 247 -12.54 11.27 6.19
CA ASP A 247 -13.86 11.88 6.43
C ASP A 247 -14.42 12.51 5.14
N TYR A 248 -13.60 13.24 4.38
CA TYR A 248 -14.01 13.83 3.10
C TYR A 248 -14.28 12.79 2.03
N HIS A 249 -13.51 11.71 2.03
CA HIS A 249 -13.72 10.59 1.13
C HIS A 249 -15.11 9.95 1.35
N GLN A 250 -15.59 9.82 2.59
CA GLN A 250 -16.95 9.34 2.88
C GLN A 250 -18.03 10.34 2.45
N VAL A 251 -17.80 11.64 2.66
CA VAL A 251 -18.73 12.69 2.24
C VAL A 251 -18.93 12.68 0.71
N ILE A 252 -17.86 12.54 -0.08
CA ILE A 252 -17.96 12.53 -1.54
C ILE A 252 -18.70 11.26 -2.04
N LYS A 253 -18.50 10.10 -1.41
CA LYS A 253 -19.29 8.88 -1.66
C LYS A 253 -20.78 9.13 -1.47
N LEU A 254 -21.14 9.79 -0.37
CA LEU A 254 -22.53 10.11 -0.04
C LEU A 254 -23.13 11.10 -1.04
N ILE A 255 -22.38 12.13 -1.45
CA ILE A 255 -22.83 13.09 -2.47
C ILE A 255 -23.05 12.40 -3.81
N ALA A 256 -22.12 11.56 -4.27
CA ALA A 256 -22.26 10.80 -5.52
C ALA A 256 -23.53 9.92 -5.50
N LYS A 257 -23.84 9.31 -4.34
CA LYS A 257 -25.05 8.51 -4.15
C LYS A 257 -26.34 9.34 -4.15
N ILE A 258 -26.38 10.45 -3.42
CA ILE A 258 -27.59 11.28 -3.28
C ILE A 258 -27.92 11.97 -4.62
N GLN A 259 -26.90 12.51 -5.27
CA GLN A 259 -27.05 13.27 -6.52
C GLN A 259 -27.04 12.38 -7.76
N GLN A 260 -26.91 11.05 -7.60
CA GLN A 260 -26.86 10.08 -8.70
C GLN A 260 -25.86 10.49 -9.80
N CYS A 261 -24.65 10.89 -9.39
CA CYS A 261 -23.62 11.42 -10.30
C CYS A 261 -22.27 10.72 -10.10
N HIS A 262 -21.43 10.73 -11.13
CA HIS A 262 -20.09 10.15 -11.08
C HIS A 262 -19.07 11.28 -10.83
N ILE A 263 -18.40 11.23 -9.69
CA ILE A 263 -17.42 12.25 -9.30
C ILE A 263 -16.02 11.65 -9.41
N ILE A 264 -15.16 12.25 -10.22
CA ILE A 264 -13.75 11.89 -10.37
C ILE A 264 -12.92 12.95 -9.66
N VAL A 265 -12.15 12.54 -8.67
CA VAL A 265 -11.28 13.44 -7.91
C VAL A 265 -9.84 12.98 -8.01
N ARG A 266 -8.98 13.79 -8.59
CA ARG A 266 -7.52 13.61 -8.56
C ARG A 266 -6.96 14.38 -7.38
N ASP A 267 -6.35 13.70 -6.42
CA ASP A 267 -5.62 14.34 -5.33
C ASP A 267 -4.10 14.22 -5.52
N ALA A 268 -3.33 14.67 -4.51
CA ALA A 268 -1.87 14.61 -4.55
C ALA A 268 -1.28 13.20 -4.66
N ASN A 269 -2.07 12.17 -4.32
CA ASN A 269 -1.60 10.79 -4.19
C ASN A 269 -2.20 9.88 -5.27
N ARG A 270 -3.45 10.09 -5.70
CA ARG A 270 -4.17 9.20 -6.62
C ARG A 270 -5.45 9.82 -7.20
N ILE A 271 -6.06 9.09 -8.13
CA ILE A 271 -7.38 9.40 -8.71
C ILE A 271 -8.44 8.52 -8.03
N HIS A 272 -9.53 9.14 -7.60
CA HIS A 272 -10.67 8.53 -6.94
C HIS A 272 -11.88 8.64 -7.85
N HIS A 273 -12.56 7.52 -8.12
CA HIS A 273 -13.84 7.49 -8.83
C HIS A 273 -14.95 7.18 -7.85
N PHE A 274 -15.84 8.13 -7.63
CA PHE A 274 -17.01 7.99 -6.77
C PHE A 274 -18.24 7.74 -7.65
N TYR A 275 -18.76 6.52 -7.59
CA TYR A 275 -19.86 6.08 -8.44
C TYR A 275 -21.23 6.47 -7.85
N PRO A 276 -22.28 6.58 -8.70
CA PRO A 276 -23.66 6.91 -8.27
C PRO A 276 -24.28 5.94 -7.24
N ASN A 277 -23.67 4.78 -7.02
CA ASN A 277 -24.08 3.81 -6.00
C ASN A 277 -23.43 4.03 -4.62
N GLY A 278 -22.62 5.08 -4.47
CA GLY A 278 -21.91 5.41 -3.23
C GLY A 278 -20.63 4.61 -2.98
N LYS A 279 -20.11 3.88 -3.98
CA LYS A 279 -18.81 3.21 -3.91
C LYS A 279 -17.71 4.13 -4.45
N CYS A 280 -16.50 4.05 -3.88
CA CYS A 280 -15.28 4.62 -4.49
C CYS A 280 -14.50 3.51 -5.18
N SER A 281 -13.80 3.80 -6.28
CA SER A 281 -12.74 2.95 -6.85
C SER A 281 -11.66 2.56 -5.84
N CYS A 282 -11.58 3.28 -4.73
CA CYS A 282 -10.76 2.99 -3.56
C CYS A 282 -11.04 1.61 -2.93
N ASN A 283 -12.21 1.00 -3.21
CA ASN A 283 -12.58 -0.35 -2.79
C ASN A 283 -12.44 -1.39 -3.91
N ILE A 284 -11.85 -1.05 -5.05
CA ILE A 284 -11.61 -2.00 -6.16
C ILE A 284 -10.17 -2.54 -6.03
N ILE A 285 -9.88 -3.14 -4.88
CA ILE A 285 -8.81 -4.14 -4.78
C ILE A 285 -9.46 -5.36 -4.13
N THR A 286 -10.33 -6.02 -4.88
CA THR A 286 -10.76 -7.38 -4.54
C THR A 286 -9.89 -8.34 -5.35
N ILE A 287 -8.71 -8.64 -4.82
CA ILE A 287 -7.93 -9.82 -5.20
C ILE A 287 -8.37 -10.90 -4.21
N GLU A 288 -8.74 -12.08 -4.69
CA GLU A 288 -9.35 -13.17 -3.89
C GLU A 288 -8.45 -13.73 -2.76
N ASN A 289 -7.24 -13.18 -2.58
CA ASN A 289 -6.39 -13.37 -1.40
C ASN A 289 -5.82 -12.01 -0.92
N GLU A 290 -6.71 -11.23 -0.32
CA GLU A 290 -6.66 -9.77 -0.14
C GLU A 290 -5.47 -9.24 0.67
N PHE A 291 -4.97 -9.99 1.67
CA PHE A 291 -4.22 -9.38 2.78
C PHE A 291 -2.71 -9.22 2.55
N LEU A 292 -2.01 -10.24 2.04
CA LEU A 292 -0.56 -10.18 1.88
C LEU A 292 -0.16 -9.28 0.69
N THR A 293 -0.98 -9.30 -0.37
CA THR A 293 -0.78 -8.49 -1.57
C THR A 293 -0.99 -6.99 -1.30
N LEU A 294 -2.01 -6.64 -0.51
CA LEU A 294 -2.21 -5.27 -0.02
C LEU A 294 -1.13 -4.83 0.97
N ALA A 295 -0.64 -5.75 1.83
CA ALA A 295 0.45 -5.46 2.78
C ALA A 295 1.78 -5.15 2.05
N ALA A 296 2.13 -5.96 1.04
CA ALA A 296 3.32 -5.78 0.23
C ALA A 296 3.25 -4.46 -0.57
N LEU A 297 2.09 -4.15 -1.14
CA LEU A 297 1.82 -2.85 -1.77
C LEU A 297 1.98 -1.68 -0.80
N ALA A 298 1.35 -1.76 0.38
CA ALA A 298 1.42 -0.70 1.38
C ALA A 298 2.86 -0.44 1.83
N GLN A 299 3.69 -1.48 1.93
CA GLN A 299 5.10 -1.36 2.25
C GLN A 299 5.91 -0.70 1.13
N GLU A 300 5.70 -1.13 -0.12
CA GLU A 300 6.35 -0.52 -1.30
C GLU A 300 6.03 0.97 -1.39
N TRP A 301 4.78 1.35 -1.08
CA TRP A 301 4.35 2.74 -0.96
C TRP A 301 4.97 3.48 0.24
N ASN A 302 5.08 2.83 1.41
CA ASN A 302 5.68 3.43 2.61
C ASN A 302 7.19 3.64 2.48
N GLN A 303 7.88 2.87 1.64
CA GLN A 303 9.29 3.07 1.32
C GLN A 303 9.55 4.35 0.50
N GLN A 304 8.52 5.00 -0.05
CA GLN A 304 8.61 6.22 -0.87
C GLN A 304 8.41 7.51 -0.05
N TYR A 305 9.16 7.67 1.06
CA TYR A 305 8.91 8.71 2.08
C TYR A 305 9.20 10.16 1.66
N LYS A 306 10.03 10.40 0.62
CA LYS A 306 10.42 11.76 0.18
C LYS A 306 9.93 12.13 -1.22
N LYS A 307 9.98 11.19 -2.15
CA LYS A 307 9.58 11.35 -3.56
C LYS A 307 9.09 10.00 -4.05
N ILE A 308 7.94 9.98 -4.73
CA ILE A 308 7.40 8.75 -5.34
C ILE A 308 8.16 8.49 -6.63
N ASP A 309 8.85 7.36 -6.70
CA ASP A 309 9.48 6.83 -7.90
C ASP A 309 8.75 5.56 -8.37
N LEU A 310 7.86 5.73 -9.34
CA LEU A 310 7.07 4.65 -9.92
C LEU A 310 7.91 3.55 -10.55
N SER A 311 9.15 3.84 -10.97
CA SER A 311 10.02 2.83 -11.59
C SER A 311 10.47 1.75 -10.59
N SER A 312 10.52 2.10 -9.29
CA SER A 312 10.89 1.21 -8.19
C SER A 312 9.70 0.50 -7.53
N MET A 313 8.48 0.76 -8.01
CA MET A 313 7.24 0.26 -7.41
C MET A 313 6.65 -0.91 -8.23
N HIS A 314 7.35 -2.03 -8.22
CA HIS A 314 7.04 -3.19 -9.07
C HIS A 314 5.74 -3.89 -8.67
N LEU A 315 5.39 -3.97 -7.39
CA LEU A 315 4.13 -4.55 -6.92
C LEU A 315 2.95 -3.67 -7.37
N TYR A 316 3.07 -2.35 -7.26
CA TYR A 316 2.07 -1.40 -7.72
C TYR A 316 1.86 -1.48 -9.23
N SER A 317 2.94 -1.49 -10.00
CA SER A 317 2.87 -1.62 -11.47
C SER A 317 2.24 -2.94 -11.92
N LEU A 318 2.64 -4.05 -11.30
CA LEU A 318 2.10 -5.38 -11.60
C LEU A 318 0.61 -5.45 -11.30
N ILE A 319 0.17 -4.91 -10.16
CA ILE A 319 -1.23 -4.95 -9.73
C ILE A 319 -2.11 -4.03 -10.56
N ASN A 320 -1.62 -2.85 -10.96
CA ASN A 320 -2.38 -2.02 -11.92
C ASN A 320 -2.51 -2.73 -13.26
N THR A 321 -1.45 -3.34 -13.78
CA THR A 321 -1.51 -4.11 -15.03
C THR A 321 -2.47 -5.29 -14.92
N PHE A 322 -2.51 -5.94 -13.75
CA PHE A 322 -3.41 -7.04 -13.43
C PHE A 322 -4.88 -6.60 -13.33
N ILE A 323 -5.15 -5.49 -12.64
CA ILE A 323 -6.50 -4.95 -12.42
C ILE A 323 -7.05 -4.33 -13.71
N ASP A 324 -6.23 -3.55 -14.40
CA ASP A 324 -6.63 -2.89 -15.63
C ASP A 324 -6.80 -3.90 -16.77
N ASN A 325 -6.09 -5.04 -16.72
CA ASN A 325 -6.03 -6.13 -17.71
C ASN A 325 -6.53 -5.67 -19.09
N PRO A 326 -5.84 -4.70 -19.72
CA PRO A 326 -6.38 -3.95 -20.85
C PRO A 326 -6.66 -4.86 -22.06
N LEU A 327 -6.03 -6.04 -22.08
CA LEU A 327 -6.07 -6.99 -23.18
C LEU A 327 -7.11 -8.12 -22.97
N LYS A 328 -7.64 -8.27 -21.74
CA LYS A 328 -8.65 -9.30 -21.38
C LYS A 328 -8.34 -10.71 -21.91
N PHE A 329 -7.07 -11.12 -21.87
CA PHE A 329 -6.70 -12.45 -22.36
C PHE A 329 -7.43 -13.53 -21.59
N THR A 330 -8.04 -14.47 -22.32
CA THR A 330 -8.65 -15.65 -21.72
C THR A 330 -7.56 -16.59 -21.18
N LYS A 331 -7.95 -17.49 -20.26
CA LYS A 331 -7.05 -18.50 -19.69
C LYS A 331 -6.29 -19.29 -20.78
N ASN A 332 -6.96 -19.68 -21.85
CA ASN A 332 -6.35 -20.43 -22.95
C ASN A 332 -5.32 -19.58 -23.72
N GLN A 333 -5.61 -18.30 -23.98
CA GLN A 333 -4.67 -17.40 -24.65
C GLN A 333 -3.41 -17.13 -23.81
N LEU A 334 -3.54 -17.07 -22.48
CA LEU A 334 -2.38 -16.96 -21.59
C LEU A 334 -1.51 -18.21 -21.65
N ILE A 335 -2.13 -19.39 -21.67
CA ILE A 335 -1.41 -20.66 -21.79
C ILE A 335 -0.73 -20.78 -23.15
N GLU A 336 -1.39 -20.41 -24.25
CA GLU A 336 -0.76 -20.37 -25.57
C GLU A 336 0.47 -19.45 -25.60
N LYS A 337 0.38 -18.27 -24.98
CA LYS A 337 1.51 -17.35 -24.84
C LYS A 337 2.64 -17.94 -24.02
N LEU A 338 2.33 -18.58 -22.89
CA LEU A 338 3.32 -19.33 -22.12
C LEU A 338 3.97 -20.37 -23.03
N MET A 339 3.20 -21.24 -23.68
CA MET A 339 3.74 -22.33 -24.50
C MET A 339 4.60 -21.87 -25.68
N HIS A 340 4.46 -20.62 -26.14
CA HIS A 340 5.37 -20.01 -27.10
C HIS A 340 6.77 -19.77 -26.52
N PHE A 341 6.92 -19.47 -25.23
CA PHE A 341 8.24 -19.39 -24.58
C PHE A 341 8.91 -20.76 -24.49
N LEU A 342 8.13 -21.85 -24.39
CA LEU A 342 8.70 -23.20 -24.34
C LEU A 342 9.35 -23.57 -25.67
N ASP A 343 8.76 -23.12 -26.79
CA ASP A 343 9.28 -23.37 -28.14
C ASP A 343 10.69 -22.81 -28.35
N TRP A 344 11.11 -21.86 -27.50
CA TRP A 344 12.39 -21.16 -27.59
C TRP A 344 13.06 -20.98 -26.22
N ASP A 345 12.83 -21.93 -25.29
CA ASP A 345 13.29 -21.78 -23.91
C ASP A 345 14.82 -21.76 -23.85
N THR A 346 15.37 -20.78 -23.12
CA THR A 346 16.83 -20.56 -23.02
C THR A 346 17.57 -21.79 -22.51
N LEU A 347 16.93 -22.60 -21.66
CA LEU A 347 17.52 -23.83 -21.12
C LEU A 347 17.69 -24.95 -22.14
N LEU A 348 17.07 -24.86 -23.33
CA LEU A 348 17.17 -25.89 -24.36
C LEU A 348 18.24 -25.58 -25.41
N TYR A 349 18.69 -24.33 -25.50
CA TYR A 349 19.77 -23.93 -26.40
C TYR A 349 21.14 -24.01 -25.72
N ARG A 350 22.19 -24.37 -26.47
CA ARG A 350 23.59 -24.33 -26.02
C ARG A 350 24.42 -23.56 -27.03
N SER A 351 25.33 -22.74 -26.53
CA SER A 351 26.27 -22.03 -27.40
C SER A 351 27.37 -22.99 -27.88
N ASP A 352 27.76 -22.83 -29.15
CA ASP A 352 28.88 -23.56 -29.70
C ASP A 352 30.25 -22.97 -29.32
N GLN A 353 30.33 -21.68 -29.03
CA GLN A 353 31.56 -21.03 -28.59
C GLN A 353 31.28 -19.86 -27.64
N PRO A 354 32.20 -19.53 -26.72
CA PRO A 354 33.44 -20.25 -26.38
C PRO A 354 33.20 -21.53 -25.55
N GLU A 355 34.18 -22.45 -25.53
CA GLU A 355 34.04 -23.74 -24.84
C GLU A 355 33.85 -23.58 -23.32
N GLU A 356 34.45 -22.56 -22.69
CA GLU A 356 34.23 -22.31 -21.26
C GLU A 356 32.76 -21.97 -20.96
N LEU A 357 32.09 -21.22 -21.85
CA LEU A 357 30.66 -20.91 -21.72
C LEU A 357 29.82 -22.18 -21.87
N ARG A 358 30.15 -23.03 -22.85
CA ARG A 358 29.46 -24.32 -23.06
C ARG A 358 29.54 -25.19 -21.81
N GLN A 359 30.72 -25.32 -21.21
CA GLN A 359 30.92 -26.08 -19.97
C GLN A 359 30.15 -25.48 -18.79
N LEU A 360 30.09 -24.14 -18.70
CA LEU A 360 29.31 -23.45 -17.68
C LEU A 360 27.80 -23.69 -17.84
N GLN A 361 27.29 -23.64 -19.08
CA GLN A 361 25.89 -23.95 -19.42
C GLN A 361 25.55 -25.40 -19.04
N ILE A 362 26.38 -26.37 -19.43
CA ILE A 362 26.20 -27.79 -19.05
C ILE A 362 26.14 -27.93 -17.52
N LYS A 363 27.13 -27.37 -16.82
CA LYS A 363 27.23 -27.48 -15.35
C LYS A 363 26.04 -26.85 -14.63
N SER A 364 25.48 -25.77 -15.15
CA SER A 364 24.47 -24.95 -14.48
C SER A 364 23.04 -25.32 -14.89
N TRP A 365 22.80 -25.59 -16.17
CA TRP A 365 21.47 -25.81 -16.75
C TRP A 365 21.07 -27.29 -16.84
N ASP A 366 21.99 -28.23 -17.05
CA ASP A 366 21.62 -29.64 -17.15
C ASP A 366 21.01 -30.22 -15.86
N PRO A 367 21.46 -29.85 -14.64
CA PRO A 367 20.78 -30.26 -13.42
C PRO A 367 19.30 -29.85 -13.36
N ILE A 368 18.95 -28.73 -14.00
CA ILE A 368 17.59 -28.19 -14.06
C ILE A 368 16.75 -29.03 -15.02
N LEU A 369 17.28 -29.31 -16.22
CA LEU A 369 16.62 -30.19 -17.19
C LEU A 369 16.39 -31.58 -16.63
N LEU A 370 17.40 -32.16 -15.96
CA LEU A 370 17.29 -33.46 -15.30
C LEU A 370 16.20 -33.47 -14.21
N TYR A 371 16.12 -32.41 -13.41
CA TYR A 371 15.07 -32.26 -12.41
C TYR A 371 13.68 -32.22 -13.06
N ILE A 372 13.49 -31.41 -14.10
CA ILE A 372 12.20 -31.26 -14.78
C ILE A 372 11.78 -32.57 -15.45
N ASN A 373 12.69 -33.21 -16.18
CA ASN A 373 12.43 -34.49 -16.83
C ASN A 373 12.04 -35.58 -15.82
N LYS A 374 12.67 -35.58 -14.64
CA LYS A 374 12.31 -36.51 -13.57
C LYS A 374 10.94 -36.18 -12.94
N GLU A 375 10.69 -34.90 -12.65
CA GLU A 375 9.47 -34.43 -11.96
C GLU A 375 8.22 -34.58 -12.83
N PHE A 376 8.32 -34.31 -14.13
CA PHE A 376 7.20 -34.33 -15.07
C PHE A 376 7.17 -35.55 -15.98
N HIS A 377 8.14 -36.46 -15.84
CA HIS A 377 8.32 -37.62 -16.72
C HIS A 377 8.42 -37.24 -18.21
N THR A 378 9.10 -36.11 -18.49
CA THR A 378 9.35 -35.59 -19.83
C THR A 378 10.75 -35.95 -20.32
N ASN A 379 11.04 -35.73 -21.60
CA ASN A 379 12.36 -35.94 -22.19
C ASN A 379 12.87 -34.70 -22.95
N PHE A 380 12.93 -33.55 -22.27
CA PHE A 380 13.55 -32.34 -22.82
C PHE A 380 15.06 -32.54 -22.98
N GLN A 381 15.57 -32.21 -24.17
CA GLN A 381 16.98 -32.31 -24.53
C GLN A 381 17.51 -30.95 -24.96
N SER A 382 18.80 -30.71 -24.69
CA SER A 382 19.48 -29.53 -25.19
C SER A 382 19.89 -29.72 -26.66
N THR A 383 19.97 -28.61 -27.38
CA THR A 383 20.38 -28.54 -28.78
C THR A 383 21.34 -27.38 -29.02
N TYR A 384 22.13 -27.50 -30.08
CA TYR A 384 22.97 -26.43 -30.62
C TYR A 384 22.29 -25.73 -31.82
N ASP A 385 21.21 -26.33 -32.33
CA ASP A 385 20.42 -25.77 -33.42
C ASP A 385 19.37 -24.79 -32.87
N LEU A 386 19.07 -23.76 -33.66
CA LEU A 386 18.04 -22.77 -33.36
C LEU A 386 16.62 -23.36 -33.49
N HIS A 387 16.46 -24.51 -34.15
CA HIS A 387 15.19 -25.22 -34.32
C HIS A 387 14.74 -26.01 -33.07
N ILE A 388 14.69 -25.35 -31.90
CA ILE A 388 14.34 -25.96 -30.60
C ILE A 388 12.94 -26.59 -30.61
N LYS A 389 11.97 -25.90 -31.24
CA LYS A 389 10.57 -26.33 -31.30
C LYS A 389 10.37 -27.75 -31.83
N ASP A 390 11.20 -28.17 -32.78
CA ASP A 390 11.06 -29.47 -33.45
C ASP A 390 11.56 -30.64 -32.58
N LEU A 391 12.36 -30.35 -31.54
CA LEU A 391 12.83 -31.34 -30.56
C LEU A 391 11.81 -31.61 -29.44
N ILE A 392 10.85 -30.71 -29.25
CA ILE A 392 9.86 -30.84 -28.18
C ILE A 392 8.73 -31.76 -28.65
N ASN A 393 8.69 -32.96 -28.09
CA ASN A 393 7.63 -33.91 -28.39
C ASN A 393 6.26 -33.35 -28.02
N LYS A 394 5.24 -33.65 -28.82
CA LYS A 394 3.85 -33.24 -28.55
C LYS A 394 3.35 -33.68 -27.17
N ASN A 395 3.78 -34.86 -26.71
CA ASN A 395 3.43 -35.38 -25.39
C ASN A 395 4.06 -34.55 -24.26
N ASP A 396 5.34 -34.18 -24.38
CA ASP A 396 6.04 -33.38 -23.38
C ASP A 396 5.44 -31.97 -23.28
N ARG A 397 5.14 -31.35 -24.44
CA ARG A 397 4.42 -30.07 -24.49
C ARG A 397 3.07 -30.14 -23.78
N TYR A 398 2.29 -31.20 -24.05
CA TYR A 398 0.98 -31.39 -23.44
C TYR A 398 1.05 -31.56 -21.91
N ILE A 399 2.09 -32.23 -21.39
CA ILE A 399 2.29 -32.38 -19.94
C ILE A 399 2.49 -31.01 -19.28
N ILE A 400 3.33 -30.16 -19.87
CA ILE A 400 3.59 -28.80 -19.36
C ILE A 400 2.35 -27.91 -19.51
N GLU A 401 1.65 -27.99 -20.64
CA GLU A 401 0.39 -27.28 -20.85
C GLU A 401 -0.66 -27.66 -19.79
N LYS A 402 -0.80 -28.96 -19.51
CA LYS A 402 -1.68 -29.49 -18.46
C LYS A 402 -1.30 -29.02 -17.06
N TYR A 403 0.00 -28.88 -16.78
CA TYR A 403 0.47 -28.31 -15.52
C TYR A 403 -0.04 -26.87 -15.34
N PHE A 404 0.04 -26.04 -16.39
CA PHE A 404 -0.45 -24.66 -16.33
C PHE A 404 -1.98 -24.55 -16.32
N LEU A 405 -2.69 -25.49 -16.94
CA LEU A 405 -4.15 -25.55 -16.88
C LEU A 405 -4.72 -25.68 -15.46
N ASN A 406 -3.93 -26.16 -14.49
CA ASN A 406 -4.37 -26.26 -13.10
C ASN A 406 -4.46 -24.91 -12.37
N PHE A 407 -3.80 -23.86 -12.89
CA PHE A 407 -3.81 -22.54 -12.28
C PHE A 407 -5.02 -21.71 -12.72
N ASP A 408 -5.48 -20.83 -11.85
CA ASP A 408 -6.51 -19.85 -12.21
C ASP A 408 -5.94 -18.77 -13.16
N GLN A 409 -6.82 -17.98 -13.77
CA GLN A 409 -6.41 -16.92 -14.70
C GLN A 409 -5.50 -15.89 -14.01
N SER A 410 -5.71 -15.64 -12.72
CA SER A 410 -4.93 -14.68 -11.96
C SER A 410 -3.48 -15.12 -11.82
N SER A 411 -3.28 -16.36 -11.40
CA SER A 411 -1.95 -16.96 -11.26
C SER A 411 -1.23 -17.06 -12.60
N LEU A 412 -1.95 -17.37 -13.68
CA LEU A 412 -1.35 -17.46 -15.02
C LEU A 412 -0.81 -16.13 -15.53
N ASN A 413 -1.48 -15.01 -15.24
CA ASN A 413 -0.94 -13.67 -15.56
C ASN A 413 0.37 -13.40 -14.82
N ILE A 414 0.46 -13.79 -13.55
CA ILE A 414 1.66 -13.59 -12.73
C ILE A 414 2.80 -14.51 -13.21
N ILE A 415 2.48 -15.78 -13.51
CA ILE A 415 3.44 -16.71 -14.10
C ILE A 415 3.97 -16.15 -15.42
N LEU A 416 3.09 -15.62 -16.28
CA LEU A 416 3.51 -15.00 -17.55
C LEU A 416 4.46 -13.83 -17.32
N PHE A 417 4.19 -12.96 -16.34
CA PHE A 417 5.11 -11.89 -15.97
C PHE A 417 6.49 -12.41 -15.52
N ILE A 418 6.52 -13.46 -14.69
CA ILE A 418 7.78 -14.09 -14.25
C ILE A 418 8.55 -14.68 -15.45
N VAL A 419 7.85 -15.40 -16.34
CA VAL A 419 8.43 -15.95 -17.57
C VAL A 419 8.97 -14.83 -18.47
N GLU A 420 8.29 -13.69 -18.55
CA GLU A 420 8.77 -12.54 -19.32
C GLU A 420 10.06 -11.93 -18.76
N GLN A 421 10.31 -12.01 -17.45
CA GLN A 421 11.58 -11.56 -16.86
C GLN A 421 12.68 -12.61 -17.02
N LEU A 422 12.37 -13.90 -16.79
CA LEU A 422 13.35 -14.99 -16.86
C LEU A 422 13.64 -15.48 -18.29
N LYS A 423 12.74 -15.17 -19.23
CA LYS A 423 12.71 -15.70 -20.61
C LYS A 423 12.72 -17.23 -20.69
N SER A 424 12.35 -17.92 -19.61
CA SER A 424 12.33 -19.37 -19.51
C SER A 424 11.14 -19.84 -18.67
N ILE A 425 10.34 -20.72 -19.27
CA ILE A 425 9.29 -21.45 -18.56
C ILE A 425 9.91 -22.46 -17.61
N LEU A 426 10.94 -23.18 -18.06
CA LEU A 426 11.53 -24.27 -17.30
C LEU A 426 12.14 -23.74 -15.99
N LEU A 427 12.84 -22.59 -16.03
CA LEU A 427 13.29 -21.89 -14.81
C LEU A 427 12.13 -21.41 -13.94
N THR A 428 11.06 -20.91 -14.57
CA THR A 428 9.85 -20.49 -13.84
C THR A 428 9.24 -21.67 -13.10
N ILE A 429 9.11 -22.85 -13.71
CA ILE A 429 8.59 -24.06 -13.06
C ILE A 429 9.45 -24.43 -11.85
N CYS A 430 10.78 -24.35 -11.96
CA CYS A 430 11.68 -24.57 -10.81
C CYS A 430 11.46 -23.57 -9.68
N LEU A 431 11.12 -22.31 -9.99
CA LEU A 431 10.75 -21.32 -9.00
C LEU A 431 9.43 -21.69 -8.31
N LEU A 432 8.38 -22.00 -9.09
CA LEU A 432 7.06 -22.36 -8.56
C LEU A 432 7.11 -23.62 -7.69
N LYS A 433 8.00 -24.57 -8.02
CA LYS A 433 8.25 -25.82 -7.27
C LYS A 433 9.25 -25.65 -6.11
N GLN A 434 9.78 -24.43 -5.88
CA GLN A 434 10.76 -24.14 -4.83
C GLN A 434 12.04 -24.98 -4.90
N TYR A 435 12.46 -25.39 -6.10
CA TYR A 435 13.66 -26.20 -6.29
C TYR A 435 14.95 -25.41 -6.00
N ARG A 436 14.96 -24.11 -6.31
CA ARG A 436 16.09 -23.19 -6.09
C ARG A 436 15.59 -21.82 -5.58
N SER A 437 16.47 -21.04 -4.97
CA SER A 437 16.15 -19.67 -4.54
C SER A 437 15.97 -18.72 -5.73
N ILE A 438 15.26 -17.61 -5.52
CA ILE A 438 15.01 -16.58 -6.53
C ILE A 438 16.33 -16.04 -7.11
N GLU A 439 17.30 -15.74 -6.24
CA GLU A 439 18.62 -15.27 -6.64
C GLU A 439 19.32 -16.26 -7.57
N ASN A 440 19.34 -17.55 -7.20
CA ASN A 440 19.92 -18.59 -8.06
C ASN A 440 19.22 -18.65 -9.42
N ILE A 441 17.90 -18.57 -9.45
CA ILE A 441 17.12 -18.66 -10.69
C ILE A 441 17.37 -17.43 -11.60
N ALA A 442 17.46 -16.24 -11.02
CA ALA A 442 17.79 -15.02 -11.76
C ALA A 442 19.24 -15.05 -12.30
N THR A 443 20.19 -15.59 -11.54
CA THR A 443 21.57 -15.82 -12.04
C THR A 443 21.57 -16.83 -13.18
N LEU A 444 20.79 -17.90 -13.07
CA LEU A 444 20.69 -18.94 -14.11
C LEU A 444 20.05 -18.41 -15.40
N SER A 445 19.07 -17.50 -15.34
CA SER A 445 18.51 -16.88 -16.54
C SER A 445 19.48 -15.92 -17.21
N ARG A 446 20.47 -15.40 -16.47
CA ARG A 446 21.50 -14.46 -16.96
C ARG A 446 22.88 -15.12 -17.10
N LEU A 447 22.95 -16.44 -17.12
CA LEU A 447 24.22 -17.19 -17.06
C LEU A 447 25.24 -16.73 -18.11
N GLU A 448 24.78 -16.42 -19.32
CA GLU A 448 25.65 -15.91 -20.39
C GLU A 448 26.15 -14.49 -20.10
N THR A 449 25.32 -13.63 -19.53
CA THR A 449 25.70 -12.28 -19.08
C THR A 449 26.71 -12.36 -17.93
N GLU A 450 26.50 -13.25 -16.97
CA GLU A 450 27.45 -13.50 -15.86
C GLU A 450 28.80 -14.02 -16.39
N PHE A 451 28.77 -14.91 -17.38
CA PHE A 451 29.98 -15.34 -18.07
C PHE A 451 30.70 -14.16 -18.73
N GLN A 452 29.97 -13.29 -19.43
CA GLN A 452 30.54 -12.09 -20.07
C GLN A 452 31.17 -11.15 -19.05
N ILE A 453 30.50 -10.88 -17.93
CA ILE A 453 31.02 -10.05 -16.82
C ILE A 453 32.33 -10.62 -16.27
N SER A 454 32.42 -11.93 -16.10
CA SER A 454 33.63 -12.58 -15.59
C SER A 454 34.83 -12.52 -16.54
N HIS A 455 34.61 -12.36 -17.85
CA HIS A 455 35.67 -12.33 -18.87
C HIS A 455 36.06 -10.92 -19.32
N TRP A 456 35.09 -9.99 -19.35
CA TRP A 456 35.28 -8.63 -19.89
C TRP A 456 35.08 -7.51 -18.87
N SER A 457 35.01 -7.86 -17.58
CA SER A 457 34.81 -6.96 -16.44
C SER A 457 33.38 -6.43 -16.32
N ASN A 458 32.98 -6.10 -15.09
CA ASN A 458 31.67 -5.53 -14.78
C ASN A 458 31.58 -4.06 -15.22
N VAL A 459 30.52 -3.69 -15.94
CA VAL A 459 30.07 -2.29 -16.02
C VAL A 459 29.33 -1.97 -14.73
N GLU A 460 30.07 -1.40 -13.77
CA GLU A 460 29.55 -0.91 -12.49
C GLU A 460 28.25 -0.11 -12.70
N TYR A 461 27.26 -0.32 -11.83
CA TYR A 461 25.90 0.25 -11.89
C TYR A 461 24.93 -0.34 -12.92
N TYR A 462 25.36 -0.90 -14.05
CA TYR A 462 24.42 -1.44 -15.04
C TYR A 462 24.04 -2.89 -14.71
N HIS A 463 25.02 -3.78 -14.55
CA HIS A 463 24.73 -5.21 -14.34
C HIS A 463 24.22 -5.51 -12.93
N ASP A 464 24.70 -4.75 -11.93
CA ASP A 464 24.24 -4.84 -10.54
C ASP A 464 22.79 -4.37 -10.41
N TYR A 465 22.45 -3.25 -11.08
CA TYR A 465 21.08 -2.73 -11.10
C TYR A 465 20.14 -3.69 -11.81
N GLU A 466 20.52 -4.22 -12.97
CA GLU A 466 19.71 -5.18 -13.72
C GLU A 466 19.47 -6.48 -12.92
N MET A 467 20.47 -6.96 -12.18
CA MET A 467 20.29 -8.12 -11.29
C MET A 467 19.29 -7.83 -10.18
N MET A 468 19.46 -6.68 -9.51
CA MET A 468 18.60 -6.25 -8.43
C MET A 468 17.16 -6.03 -8.92
N ASP A 469 16.99 -5.44 -10.11
CA ASP A 469 15.69 -5.18 -10.73
C ASP A 469 14.96 -6.47 -11.11
N ILE A 470 15.65 -7.43 -11.72
CA ILE A 470 15.08 -8.75 -12.05
C ILE A 470 14.70 -9.50 -10.76
N CYS A 471 15.59 -9.55 -9.77
CA CYS A 471 15.31 -10.17 -8.48
C CYS A 471 14.13 -9.51 -7.77
N SER A 472 14.04 -8.17 -7.80
CA SER A 472 12.95 -7.41 -7.19
C SER A 472 11.61 -7.71 -7.85
N LYS A 473 11.55 -7.66 -9.18
CA LYS A 473 10.35 -7.97 -9.97
C LYS A 473 9.88 -9.40 -9.77
N ILE A 474 10.79 -10.37 -9.83
CA ILE A 474 10.46 -11.78 -9.62
C ILE A 474 10.03 -12.03 -8.18
N SER A 475 10.69 -11.43 -7.20
CA SER A 475 10.31 -11.55 -5.79
C SER A 475 8.91 -11.01 -5.54
N ALA A 476 8.61 -9.83 -6.08
CA ALA A 476 7.30 -9.21 -6.03
C ALA A 476 6.21 -10.10 -6.66
N ALA A 477 6.45 -10.59 -7.87
CA ALA A 477 5.50 -11.44 -8.59
C ALA A 477 5.31 -12.81 -7.91
N TYR A 478 6.41 -13.47 -7.54
CA TYR A 478 6.39 -14.76 -6.86
C TYR A 478 5.67 -14.69 -5.51
N LEU A 479 5.85 -13.58 -4.77
CA LEU A 479 5.12 -13.35 -3.52
C LEU A 479 3.61 -13.39 -3.76
N ILE A 480 3.11 -12.64 -4.75
CA ILE A 480 1.67 -12.61 -5.07
C ILE A 480 1.19 -13.98 -5.53
N PHE A 481 1.96 -14.66 -6.39
CA PHE A 481 1.65 -16.03 -6.83
C PHE A 481 1.53 -17.00 -5.65
N TYR A 482 2.49 -16.94 -4.71
CA TYR A 482 2.50 -17.78 -3.52
C TYR A 482 1.26 -17.52 -2.66
N CYS A 483 0.85 -16.26 -2.50
CA CYS A 483 -0.36 -15.90 -1.77
C CYS A 483 -1.63 -16.45 -2.40
N LEU A 484 -1.75 -16.39 -3.73
CA LEU A 484 -2.95 -16.88 -4.43
C LEU A 484 -3.08 -18.40 -4.32
N ASN A 485 -1.96 -19.14 -4.41
CA ASN A 485 -1.98 -20.59 -4.57
C ASN A 485 -1.77 -21.38 -3.26
N ASN A 486 -1.11 -20.79 -2.26
CA ASN A 486 -0.99 -21.41 -0.95
C ASN A 486 -2.04 -20.83 -0.02
N ASN A 487 -2.99 -21.68 0.37
CA ASN A 487 -4.06 -21.40 1.31
C ASN A 487 -3.51 -21.03 2.70
N ILE A 488 -3.04 -19.81 2.88
CA ILE A 488 -2.86 -19.23 4.22
C ILE A 488 -4.24 -18.75 4.77
N THR A 489 -5.29 -18.73 3.94
CA THR A 489 -6.62 -18.19 4.26
C THR A 489 -7.78 -19.20 4.24
N ARG A 490 -7.69 -20.40 3.63
CA ARG A 490 -8.83 -21.34 3.63
C ARG A 490 -9.16 -21.98 4.98
N THR A 491 -8.25 -21.96 5.96
CA THR A 491 -8.52 -22.53 7.29
C THR A 491 -9.36 -21.63 8.19
N ILE A 492 -9.72 -20.41 7.74
CA ILE A 492 -10.46 -19.43 8.55
C ILE A 492 -11.98 -19.51 8.31
N LEU A 493 -12.46 -20.15 7.24
CA LEU A 493 -13.89 -20.21 6.92
C LEU A 493 -14.54 -21.59 7.04
N THR A 494 -13.81 -22.64 7.44
CA THR A 494 -14.37 -24.00 7.54
C THR A 494 -14.54 -24.52 8.97
N ASN A 495 -14.19 -23.75 10.00
CA ASN A 495 -14.39 -24.17 11.40
C ASN A 495 -15.70 -23.66 12.04
N GLU A 496 -16.62 -23.12 11.24
CA GLU A 496 -17.99 -22.81 11.68
C GLU A 496 -19.03 -23.76 11.06
N THR A 497 -18.72 -25.04 10.88
CA THR A 497 -19.73 -26.11 10.85
C THR A 497 -19.08 -27.46 11.18
N ASN A 498 -19.02 -27.80 12.46
CA ASN A 498 -19.24 -29.16 12.99
C ASN A 498 -19.33 -29.11 14.52
#